data_AF-A0A6B3FFF1-F1
#
_entry.id   AF-A0A6B3FFF1-F1
#
_cell.length_a   1.000
_cell.length_b   1.000
_cell.length_c   1.000
_cell.angle_alpha   90.00
_cell.angle_beta   90.00
_cell.angle_gamma   90.00
#
_symmetry.space_group_name_H-M   'P 1'
#
loop_
_entity.id
_entity.type
_entity.pdbx_description
1 polymer ?
#
loop_
_entity_poly.entity_id
_entity_poly.type
_entity_poly.pdbx_seq_one_letter_code
_entity_poly.pdbx_strand_id
1 'polypeptide(L)'
;LPAEGSAPDGYDTVVVLPLRDGTAEDLVARLLAAVDDALLLTLPGLDEIVIETPDGTRTLTRSQHGPYTHIDDSARGLGRWRTVLHHGPIEPALLADRPV
;
A
#
# COMPACT_ATOMS: atom_id res chain seq x y z
N LEU A 1 -24.64 -3.45 -2.08
CA LEU A 1 -24.23 -4.75 -2.63
C LEU A 1 -22.71 -4.82 -2.53
N PRO A 2 -22.10 -5.98 -2.25
CA PRO A 2 -20.65 -6.12 -2.42
C PRO A 2 -20.26 -5.72 -3.84
N ALA A 3 -19.06 -5.18 -4.00
CA ALA A 3 -18.52 -4.86 -5.32
C ALA A 3 -18.49 -6.14 -6.17
N GLU A 4 -19.10 -6.12 -7.35
CA GLU A 4 -19.05 -7.24 -8.29
C GLU A 4 -17.63 -7.37 -8.86
N GLY A 5 -17.02 -8.55 -8.74
CA GLY A 5 -15.70 -8.83 -9.31
C GLY A 5 -15.04 -10.07 -8.70
N SER A 6 -14.32 -10.83 -9.52
CA SER A 6 -13.34 -11.81 -9.05
C SER A 6 -11.98 -11.13 -8.97
N ALA A 7 -11.16 -11.53 -8.00
CA ALA A 7 -9.78 -11.09 -7.97
C ALA A 7 -9.06 -11.54 -9.24
N PRO A 8 -8.21 -10.68 -9.85
CA PRO A 8 -7.34 -11.08 -10.92
C PRO A 8 -6.40 -12.22 -10.48
N ASP A 9 -5.86 -12.96 -11.45
CA ASP A 9 -4.90 -14.02 -11.16
C ASP A 9 -3.71 -13.47 -10.36
N GLY A 10 -3.38 -14.16 -9.27
CA GLY A 10 -2.34 -13.74 -8.33
C GLY A 10 -2.83 -12.91 -7.13
N TYR A 11 -4.12 -12.57 -7.06
CA TYR A 11 -4.72 -11.85 -5.93
C TYR A 11 -5.82 -12.66 -5.24
N ASP A 12 -5.85 -12.62 -3.90
CA ASP A 12 -6.89 -13.26 -3.10
C ASP A 12 -8.12 -12.35 -2.89
N THR A 13 -8.01 -11.05 -3.18
CA THR A 13 -9.04 -10.04 -2.87
C THR A 13 -9.08 -8.95 -3.93
N VAL A 14 -10.28 -8.45 -4.24
CA VAL A 14 -10.51 -7.30 -5.11
C VAL A 14 -11.52 -6.35 -4.52
N VAL A 15 -11.31 -5.05 -4.75
CA VAL A 15 -12.27 -4.00 -4.41
C VAL A 15 -12.46 -3.11 -5.64
N VAL A 16 -13.70 -3.03 -6.12
CA VAL A 16 -14.08 -2.12 -7.22
C VAL A 16 -14.72 -0.88 -6.62
N LEU A 17 -14.16 0.29 -6.94
CA LEU A 17 -14.63 1.59 -6.47
C LEU A 17 -15.09 2.46 -7.65
N PRO A 18 -16.40 2.48 -7.97
CA PRO A 18 -16.91 3.34 -9.03
C PRO A 18 -16.67 4.82 -8.70
N LEU A 19 -16.14 5.56 -9.67
CA LEU A 19 -15.92 7.00 -9.52
C LEU A 19 -17.22 7.76 -9.81
N ARG A 20 -17.50 8.78 -9.00
CA ARG A 20 -18.76 9.52 -9.05
C ARG A 20 -18.88 10.43 -10.28
N ASP A 21 -17.78 11.04 -10.70
CA ASP A 21 -17.69 12.10 -11.71
C ASP A 21 -16.23 12.31 -12.16
N GLY A 22 -16.02 13.12 -13.19
CA GLY A 22 -14.67 13.43 -13.70
C GLY A 22 -13.78 14.18 -12.70
N THR A 23 -14.35 14.91 -11.73
CA THR A 23 -13.52 15.52 -10.65
C THR A 23 -12.95 14.46 -9.72
N ALA A 24 -13.69 13.37 -9.49
CA ALA A 24 -13.18 12.22 -8.77
C ALA A 24 -12.08 11.49 -9.56
N GLU A 25 -12.18 11.41 -10.89
CA GLU A 25 -11.12 10.89 -11.75
C GLU A 25 -9.82 11.69 -11.61
N ASP A 26 -9.90 13.02 -11.73
CA ASP A 26 -8.75 13.92 -11.55
C ASP A 26 -8.13 13.79 -10.15
N LEU A 27 -8.97 13.67 -9.12
CA LEU A 27 -8.51 13.46 -7.75
C LEU A 27 -7.78 12.13 -7.59
N VAL A 28 -8.34 11.04 -8.12
CA VAL A 28 -7.72 9.71 -8.04
C VAL A 28 -6.39 9.69 -8.78
N ALA A 29 -6.31 10.25 -10.00
CA ALA A 29 -5.07 10.34 -10.75
C ALA A 29 -3.97 11.07 -9.94
N ARG A 30 -4.32 12.19 -9.31
CA ARG A 30 -3.40 12.94 -8.43
C ARG A 30 -2.98 12.13 -7.20
N LEU A 31 -3.89 11.41 -6.56
CA LEU A 31 -3.60 10.60 -5.38
C LEU A 31 -2.69 9.41 -5.73
N LEU A 32 -2.94 8.73 -6.85
CA LEU A 32 -2.09 7.65 -7.36
C LEU A 32 -0.68 8.17 -7.69
N ALA A 33 -0.57 9.36 -8.29
CA ALA A 33 0.72 10.00 -8.54
C ALA A 33 1.46 10.40 -7.24
N ALA A 34 0.73 10.69 -6.17
CA ALA A 34 1.27 11.08 -4.88
C ALA A 34 1.77 9.91 -4.02
N VAL A 35 1.48 8.66 -4.38
CA VAL A 35 2.01 7.46 -3.69
C VAL A 35 3.54 7.54 -3.62
N ASP A 36 4.07 7.32 -2.42
CA ASP A 36 5.50 7.35 -2.11
C ASP A 36 5.89 6.23 -1.12
N ASP A 37 7.19 6.22 -0.78
CA ASP A 37 7.83 5.26 0.12
C ASP A 37 7.13 5.12 1.48
N ALA A 38 6.41 6.15 1.95
CA ALA A 38 5.83 6.16 3.28
C ALA A 38 4.86 4.99 3.50
N LEU A 39 4.11 4.56 2.47
CA LEU A 39 3.21 3.42 2.58
C LEU A 39 3.96 2.12 2.89
N LEU A 40 5.02 1.81 2.14
CA LEU A 40 5.83 0.60 2.35
C LEU A 40 6.68 0.67 3.63
N LEU A 41 7.03 1.87 4.11
CA LEU A 41 7.73 2.05 5.38
C LEU A 41 6.82 1.88 6.60
N THR A 42 5.55 2.26 6.48
CA THR A 42 4.57 2.23 7.58
C THR A 42 3.77 0.93 7.64
N LEU A 43 3.67 0.19 6.53
CA LEU A 43 2.97 -1.08 6.43
C LEU A 43 3.98 -2.22 6.23
N PRO A 44 4.58 -2.76 7.31
CA PRO A 44 5.68 -3.72 7.18
C PRO A 44 5.28 -5.08 6.61
N GLY A 45 3.98 -5.38 6.50
CA GLY A 45 3.44 -6.56 5.83
C GLY A 45 3.12 -6.34 4.34
N LEU A 46 3.40 -5.16 3.80
CA LEU A 46 3.26 -4.85 2.39
C LEU A 46 4.65 -4.81 1.75
N ASP A 47 4.87 -5.68 0.76
CA ASP A 47 6.16 -5.82 0.09
C ASP A 47 6.20 -5.11 -1.28
N GLU A 48 5.05 -4.93 -1.92
CA GLU A 48 4.96 -4.34 -3.25
C GLU A 48 3.67 -3.53 -3.42
N ILE A 49 3.77 -2.45 -4.20
CA ILE A 49 2.64 -1.69 -4.73
C ILE A 49 2.81 -1.61 -6.24
N VAL A 50 1.82 -2.10 -6.98
CA VAL A 50 1.73 -1.93 -8.44
C VAL A 50 0.57 -0.98 -8.74
N ILE A 51 0.86 0.09 -9.48
CA ILE A 51 -0.12 1.08 -9.93
C ILE A 51 -0.19 1.00 -11.44
N GLU A 52 -1.34 0.53 -11.94
CA GLU A 52 -1.63 0.46 -13.36
C GLU A 52 -2.63 1.54 -13.74
N THR A 53 -2.24 2.35 -14.72
CA THR A 53 -3.05 3.44 -15.28
C THR A 53 -3.00 3.39 -16.80
N PRO A 54 -3.88 4.12 -17.51
CA PRO A 54 -3.76 4.26 -18.96
C PRO A 54 -2.40 4.78 -19.43
N ASP A 55 -1.69 5.54 -18.59
CA ASP A 55 -0.38 6.12 -18.89
C ASP A 55 0.79 5.12 -18.68
N GLY A 56 0.51 3.98 -18.04
CA GLY A 56 1.48 2.91 -17.81
C GLY A 56 1.45 2.32 -16.40
N THR A 57 2.46 1.51 -16.11
CA THR A 57 2.63 0.80 -14.84
C THR A 57 3.79 1.37 -14.04
N ARG A 58 3.56 1.64 -12.75
CA ARG A 58 4.58 2.02 -11.77
C ARG A 58 4.60 0.99 -10.64
N THR A 59 5.79 0.53 -10.27
CA THR A 59 5.97 -0.45 -9.20
C THR A 59 6.87 0.14 -8.12
N LEU A 60 6.46 -0.01 -6.87
CA LEU A 60 7.28 0.25 -5.70
C LEU A 60 7.49 -1.07 -4.95
N THR A 61 8.74 -1.48 -4.76
CA THR A 61 9.08 -2.73 -4.07
C THR A 61 9.94 -2.45 -2.85
N ARG A 62 9.62 -3.11 -1.73
CA ARG A 62 10.39 -3.04 -0.48
C ARG A 62 11.34 -4.22 -0.37
N SER A 63 12.57 -3.95 0.07
CA SER A 63 13.54 -4.99 0.40
C SER A 63 14.41 -4.60 1.59
N GLN A 64 14.95 -5.60 2.31
CA GLN A 64 15.84 -5.38 3.44
C GLN A 64 17.30 -5.60 3.01
N HIS A 65 18.14 -4.58 3.22
CA HIS A 65 19.57 -4.61 2.90
C HIS A 65 20.39 -4.29 4.16
N GLY A 66 20.66 -5.32 4.95
CA GLY A 66 21.34 -5.18 6.24
C GLY A 66 20.53 -4.26 7.17
N PRO A 67 21.09 -3.17 7.71
CA PRO A 67 20.37 -2.26 8.60
C PRO A 67 19.50 -1.23 7.87
N TYR A 68 19.40 -1.30 6.54
CA TYR A 68 18.63 -0.36 5.73
C TYR A 68 17.45 -1.03 5.05
N THR A 69 16.32 -0.33 5.02
CA THR A 69 15.18 -0.67 4.17
C THR A 69 15.34 0.06 2.85
N HIS A 70 15.25 -0.66 1.75
CA HIS A 70 15.26 -0.11 0.41
C HIS A 70 13.84 -0.10 -0.14
N ILE A 71 13.45 1.02 -0.74
CA ILE A 71 12.25 1.13 -1.56
C ILE A 71 12.72 1.43 -2.98
N ASP A 72 12.52 0.50 -3.90
CA ASP A 72 12.81 0.72 -5.31
C ASP A 72 11.53 1.14 -6.02
N ASP A 73 11.47 2.39 -6.45
CA ASP A 73 10.34 2.95 -7.20
C ASP A 73 10.72 3.06 -8.68
N SER A 74 10.02 2.33 -9.54
CA SER A 74 10.31 2.31 -10.97
C SER A 74 10.26 3.69 -11.64
N ALA A 75 9.58 4.68 -11.03
CA ALA A 75 9.49 6.04 -11.53
C ALA A 75 10.48 7.02 -10.86
N ARG A 76 10.95 6.74 -9.64
CA ARG A 76 11.76 7.69 -8.83
C ARG A 76 13.14 7.15 -8.42
N GLY A 77 13.39 5.87 -8.66
CA GLY A 77 14.61 5.16 -8.29
C GLY A 77 14.62 4.68 -6.83
N LEU A 78 15.82 4.33 -6.37
CA LEU A 78 16.03 3.70 -5.07
C LEU A 78 16.06 4.70 -3.91
N GLY A 79 15.09 4.60 -3.01
CA GLY A 79 15.08 5.20 -1.68
C GLY A 79 15.75 4.29 -0.64
N ARG A 80 16.68 4.82 0.15
CA ARG A 80 17.37 4.07 1.22
C ARG A 80 17.07 4.69 2.58
N TRP A 81 16.46 3.88 3.44
CA TRP A 81 15.94 4.30 4.73
C TRP A 81 16.58 3.54 5.88
N ARG A 82 16.72 4.20 7.03
CA ARG A 82 17.02 3.56 8.31
C ARG A 82 15.81 3.69 9.21
N THR A 83 15.11 2.59 9.42
CA THR A 83 13.87 2.55 10.17
C THR A 83 14.12 2.06 11.60
N VAL A 84 13.28 2.51 12.53
CA VAL A 84 13.21 2.00 13.89
C VAL A 84 11.77 1.57 14.13
N LEU A 85 11.58 0.33 14.56
CA LEU A 85 10.26 -0.22 14.88
C LEU A 85 10.23 -0.57 16.37
N HIS A 86 9.19 -0.11 17.05
CA HIS A 86 8.89 -0.50 18.42
C HIS A 86 7.61 -1.32 18.42
N HIS A 87 7.67 -2.50 19.02
CA HIS A 87 6.51 -3.34 19.28
C HIS A 87 6.48 -3.67 20.76
N GLY A 88 5.28 -3.90 21.29
CA GLY A 88 5.08 -4.23 22.69
C GLY A 88 3.79 -5.00 22.89
N PRO A 89 3.70 -5.79 23.97
CA PRO A 89 2.44 -6.43 24.33
C PRO A 89 1.41 -5.37 24.71
N ILE A 90 0.15 -5.65 24.41
CA ILE A 90 -0.98 -4.99 25.06
C ILE A 90 -1.52 -5.91 26.15
N GLU A 91 -1.83 -5.37 27.33
CA GLU A 91 -2.37 -6.16 28.43
C GLU A 91 -3.72 -6.77 28.00
N PRO A 92 -3.90 -8.10 28.08
CA PRO A 92 -5.12 -8.76 27.59
C PRO A 92 -6.42 -8.22 28.20
N ALA A 93 -6.37 -7.75 29.45
CA ALA A 93 -7.51 -7.12 30.11
C ALA A 93 -8.02 -5.86 29.38
N LEU A 94 -7.15 -5.14 28.67
CA LEU A 94 -7.53 -3.98 27.86
C LEU A 94 -8.27 -4.36 26.56
N LEU A 95 -8.21 -5.63 26.17
CA LEU A 95 -8.91 -6.17 25.01
C LEU A 95 -10.18 -6.95 25.37
N ALA A 96 -10.47 -7.12 26.67
CA ALA A 96 -11.53 -8.01 27.16
C ALA A 96 -12.92 -7.67 26.60
N ASP A 97 -13.18 -6.40 26.31
CA ASP A 97 -14.46 -5.91 25.80
C ASP A 97 -14.47 -5.68 24.28
N ARG A 98 -13.38 -6.02 23.56
CA ARG A 98 -13.35 -5.90 22.10
C ARG A 98 -14.16 -7.07 21.49
N PRO A 99 -15.11 -6.80 20.58
CA PRO A 99 -15.83 -7.87 19.88
C PRO A 99 -14.85 -8.72 19.06
N VAL A 100 -15.09 -10.04 19.08
CA VAL A 100 -14.36 -11.07 18.30
C VAL A 100 -14.94 -11.25 16.92
#